data_AF-A0A962X739-F1
#
_entry.id   AF-A0A962X739-F1
#
_cell.length_a   1.000
_cell.length_b   1.000
_cell.length_c   1.000
_cell.angle_alpha   90.00
_cell.angle_beta   90.00
_cell.angle_gamma   90.00
#
_symmetry.space_group_name_H-M   'P 1'
#
loop_
_entity.id
_entity.type
_entity.pdbx_description
1 polymer ?
#
loop_
_entity_poly.entity_id
_entity_poly.type
_entity_poly.pdbx_seq_one_letter_code
_entity_poly.pdbx_strand_id
1 'polypeptide(L)'
;TRWPWYRPPNWPTEPSAAAIRRWGELKLPIQIVPLPTYAPWCNPIEKLWRKLRQDVTHLHRWAEDLDTLRTEIDRFLNQFAQGSLELLRYVGLEVPD
;
A
#
# COMPACT_ATOMS: atom_id res chain seq x y z
N THR A 1 -8.06 -5.41 -25.97
CA THR A 1 -7.48 -4.32 -25.15
C THR A 1 -6.07 -4.04 -25.65
N ARG A 2 -5.75 -2.78 -25.94
CA ARG A 2 -4.59 -2.35 -26.78
C ARG A 2 -3.21 -2.45 -26.10
N TRP A 3 -3.13 -3.04 -24.91
CA TRP A 3 -1.91 -3.16 -24.12
C TRP A 3 -1.87 -4.56 -23.46
N PRO A 4 -1.01 -5.48 -23.93
CA PRO A 4 -0.82 -6.75 -23.25
C PRO A 4 -0.13 -6.48 -21.90
N TRP A 5 -0.61 -7.13 -20.84
CA TRP A 5 0.04 -7.09 -19.53
C TRP A 5 1.42 -7.72 -19.65
N TYR A 6 2.47 -6.90 -19.51
CA TYR A 6 3.84 -7.43 -19.50
C TYR A 6 4.02 -8.32 -18.27
N ARG A 7 4.22 -9.61 -18.53
CA ARG A 7 4.55 -10.61 -17.50
C ARG A 7 6.01 -11.01 -17.69
N PRO A 8 6.86 -10.88 -16.66
CA PRO A 8 8.21 -11.41 -16.70
C PRO A 8 8.21 -12.91 -17.03
N PRO A 9 9.13 -13.42 -17.87
CA PRO A 9 9.14 -14.81 -18.31
C PRO A 9 9.25 -15.84 -17.16
N ASN A 10 9.84 -15.43 -16.04
CA ASN A 10 10.06 -16.26 -14.86
C ASN A 10 8.87 -16.29 -13.89
N TRP A 11 7.77 -15.58 -14.19
CA TRP A 11 6.60 -15.56 -13.31
C TRP A 11 5.65 -16.74 -13.62
N PRO A 12 5.25 -17.50 -12.58
CA PRO A 12 4.33 -18.62 -12.79
C PRO A 12 2.97 -18.12 -13.28
N THR A 13 2.38 -18.85 -14.21
CA THR A 13 1.05 -18.56 -14.76
C THR A 13 -0.08 -18.99 -13.86
N GLU A 14 0.22 -19.92 -12.97
CA GLU A 14 -0.73 -20.57 -12.08
C GLU A 14 -0.24 -20.45 -10.62
N PRO A 15 -1.15 -20.33 -9.65
CA PRO A 15 -0.78 -20.35 -8.25
C PRO A 15 -0.11 -21.68 -7.88
N SER A 16 0.79 -21.67 -6.89
CA SER A 16 1.39 -22.90 -6.38
C SER A 16 0.35 -23.80 -5.71
N ALA A 17 0.60 -25.10 -5.66
CA ALA A 17 -0.28 -26.06 -4.98
C ALA A 17 -0.55 -25.68 -3.51
N ALA A 18 0.45 -25.11 -2.82
CA ALA A 18 0.29 -24.61 -1.45
C ALA A 18 -0.66 -23.41 -1.36
N ALA A 19 -0.60 -22.50 -2.34
CA ALA A 19 -1.51 -21.35 -2.42
C ALA A 19 -2.94 -21.81 -2.72
N ILE A 20 -3.13 -22.74 -3.65
CA ILE A 20 -4.44 -23.32 -3.96
C ILE A 20 -5.03 -24.01 -2.73
N ARG A 21 -4.24 -24.85 -2.04
CA ARG A 21 -4.71 -25.54 -0.82
C ARG A 21 -5.14 -24.58 0.28
N ARG A 22 -4.41 -23.48 0.45
CA ARG A 22 -4.66 -22.53 1.54
C ARG A 22 -5.75 -21.51 1.22
N TRP A 23 -5.86 -21.09 -0.04
CA TRP A 23 -6.62 -19.91 -0.44
C TRP A 23 -7.50 -20.12 -1.68
N GLY A 24 -7.50 -21.30 -2.29
CA GLY A 24 -8.18 -21.56 -3.57
C GLY A 24 -9.69 -21.38 -3.54
N GLU A 25 -10.30 -21.45 -2.36
CA GLU A 25 -11.73 -21.22 -2.15
C GLU A 25 -12.07 -19.73 -1.95
N LEU A 26 -11.08 -18.87 -1.67
CA LEU A 26 -11.32 -17.44 -1.44
C LEU A 26 -11.67 -16.73 -2.75
N LYS A 27 -12.93 -16.30 -2.85
CA LYS A 27 -13.42 -15.43 -3.92
C LYS A 27 -13.40 -13.98 -3.42
N LEU A 28 -12.24 -13.33 -3.51
CA LEU A 28 -12.13 -11.93 -3.13
C LEU A 28 -12.58 -11.04 -4.30
N PRO A 29 -13.43 -10.02 -4.07
CA PRO A 29 -13.85 -9.07 -5.10
C PRO A 29 -12.75 -8.04 -5.39
N ILE A 30 -11.55 -8.50 -5.76
CA ILE A 30 -10.40 -7.65 -6.04
C ILE A 30 -10.59 -7.03 -7.43
N GLN A 31 -10.66 -5.70 -7.47
CA GLN A 31 -10.61 -4.93 -8.70
C GLN A 31 -9.18 -4.42 -8.92
N ILE A 32 -8.61 -4.71 -10.10
CA ILE A 32 -7.33 -4.12 -10.51
C ILE A 32 -7.60 -2.73 -11.08
N VAL A 33 -7.01 -1.70 -10.45
CA VAL A 33 -7.06 -0.32 -10.92
C VAL A 33 -5.71 0.01 -11.56
N PRO A 34 -5.62 0.16 -12.90
CA PRO A 34 -4.37 0.50 -13.56
C PRO A 34 -3.98 1.94 -13.23
N LEU A 35 -2.71 2.16 -12.92
CA LEU A 35 -2.12 3.48 -12.73
C LEU A 35 -1.19 3.83 -13.90
N PRO A 36 -1.08 5.11 -14.29
CA PRO A 36 -0.11 5.52 -15.30
C PRO A 36 1.33 5.24 -14.84
N THR A 37 2.20 4.92 -15.80
CA THR A 37 3.63 4.73 -15.54
C THR A 37 4.24 6.01 -14.97
N TYR A 38 5.09 5.89 -13.94
CA TYR A 38 5.74 7.01 -13.25
C TYR A 38 4.76 8.05 -12.66
N ALA A 39 3.56 7.63 -12.27
CA ALA A 39 2.57 8.49 -11.62
C ALA A 39 2.34 8.16 -10.14
N PRO A 40 3.36 8.28 -9.27
CA PRO A 40 3.24 8.01 -7.83
C PRO A 40 2.18 8.91 -7.15
N TRP A 41 1.92 10.10 -7.70
CA TRP A 41 0.90 11.02 -7.21
C TRP A 41 -0.54 10.52 -7.39
N CYS A 42 -0.76 9.56 -8.29
CA CYS A 42 -2.07 8.91 -8.47
C CYS A 42 -2.29 7.77 -7.47
N ASN A 43 -1.27 7.33 -6.73
CA ASN A 43 -1.34 6.20 -5.81
C ASN A 43 -1.52 6.67 -4.35
N PRO A 44 -2.68 6.50 -3.72
CA PRO A 44 -2.94 7.01 -2.37
C PRO A 44 -1.98 6.45 -1.30
N ILE A 45 -1.53 5.19 -1.45
CA ILE A 45 -0.60 4.58 -0.48
C ILE A 45 0.75 5.28 -0.48
N GLU A 46 1.21 5.78 -1.63
CA GLU A 46 2.49 6.50 -1.72
C GLU A 46 2.42 7.87 -1.04
N LYS A 47 1.24 8.52 -1.07
CA LYS A 47 1.00 9.74 -0.28
C LYS A 47 1.03 9.43 1.22
N LEU A 48 0.43 8.32 1.67
CA LEU A 48 0.53 7.88 3.07
C LEU A 48 1.99 7.63 3.47
N TRP A 49 2.77 6.94 2.65
CA TRP A 49 4.20 6.72 2.91
C TRP A 49 5.01 8.01 2.93
N ARG A 50 4.69 8.97 2.07
CA ARG A 50 5.30 10.31 2.13
C ARG A 50 5.02 10.97 3.48
N LYS A 51 3.78 10.90 3.97
CA LYS A 51 3.41 11.44 5.30
C LYS A 51 4.14 10.72 6.43
N LEU A 52 4.17 9.38 6.42
CA LEU A 52 4.94 8.58 7.38
C LEU A 52 6.43 8.97 7.38
N ARG A 53 7.02 9.19 6.20
CA ARG A 53 8.40 9.65 6.08
C ARG A 53 8.62 11.03 6.68
N GLN A 54 7.70 11.96 6.47
CA GLN A 54 7.79 13.32 6.99
C GLN A 54 7.66 13.35 8.52
N ASP A 55 6.72 12.58 9.06
CA ASP A 55 6.32 12.68 10.46
C ASP A 55 7.14 11.74 11.38
N VAL A 56 7.56 10.59 10.86
CA VAL A 56 8.15 9.50 11.67
C VAL A 56 9.59 9.22 11.27
N THR A 57 9.84 8.85 10.02
CA THR A 57 11.15 8.28 9.63
C THR A 57 12.14 9.29 9.06
N HIS A 58 11.81 10.58 9.11
CA HIS A 58 12.71 11.64 8.64
C HIS A 58 14.03 11.63 9.42
N LEU A 59 15.15 11.80 8.70
CA LEU A 59 16.51 11.79 9.26
C LEU A 59 16.92 10.50 9.99
N HIS A 60 16.18 9.40 9.82
CA HIS A 60 16.58 8.08 10.33
C HIS A 60 16.86 8.04 11.83
N ARG A 61 16.08 8.75 12.65
CA ARG A 61 16.28 8.87 14.11
C ARG A 61 16.49 7.54 14.84
N TRP A 62 15.88 6.46 14.36
CA TRP A 62 15.96 5.12 14.95
C TRP A 62 16.69 4.10 14.06
N ALA A 63 17.68 4.56 13.27
CA ALA A 63 18.43 3.67 12.37
C ALA A 63 19.07 2.46 13.09
N GLU A 64 19.46 2.64 14.35
CA GLU A 64 20.12 1.60 15.16
C GLU A 64 19.15 0.88 16.11
N ASP A 65 17.88 1.29 16.15
CA ASP A 65 16.86 0.75 17.06
C ASP A 65 15.58 0.41 16.28
N LEU A 66 15.57 -0.80 15.70
CA LEU A 66 14.46 -1.29 14.90
C LEU A 66 13.18 -1.52 15.72
N ASP A 67 13.30 -1.81 17.02
CA ASP A 67 12.16 -2.05 17.89
C ASP A 67 11.42 -0.75 18.19
N THR A 68 12.17 0.33 18.45
CA THR A 68 11.60 1.67 18.56
C THR A 68 11.02 2.12 17.22
N LEU A 69 11.73 1.93 16.09
CA LEU A 69 11.19 2.27 14.77
C LEU A 69 9.84 1.61 14.51
N ARG A 70 9.70 0.31 14.82
CA ARG A 70 8.45 -0.42 14.68
C ARG A 70 7.34 0.19 15.54
N THR A 71 7.63 0.45 16.80
CA THR A 71 6.68 1.04 17.75
C THR A 71 6.16 2.39 17.28
N GLU A 72 7.02 3.23 16.70
CA GLU A 72 6.67 4.56 16.21
C GLU A 72 5.86 4.51 14.91
N ILE A 73 6.20 3.57 14.00
CA ILE A 73 5.40 3.30 12.81
C ILE A 73 4.00 2.81 13.21
N ASP A 74 3.91 1.86 14.15
CA ASP A 74 2.63 1.33 14.63
C ASP A 74 1.80 2.44 15.27
N ARG A 75 2.41 3.30 16.11
CA ARG A 75 1.73 4.45 16.70
C ARG A 75 1.15 5.38 15.63
N PHE A 76 1.93 5.72 14.61
CA PHE A 76 1.47 6.56 13.50
C PHE A 76 0.32 5.93 12.72
N LEU A 77 0.41 4.64 12.38
CA LEU A 77 -0.65 3.96 11.62
C LEU A 77 -1.93 3.78 12.46
N ASN A 78 -1.79 3.50 13.76
CA ASN A 78 -2.92 3.29 14.66
C ASN A 78 -3.80 4.52 14.84
N GLN A 79 -3.27 5.73 14.61
CA GLN A 79 -4.08 6.96 14.64
C GLN A 79 -5.18 6.98 13.56
N PHE A 80 -5.06 6.12 12.54
CA PHE A 80 -6.00 6.00 11.43
C PHE A 80 -6.81 4.70 11.46
N ALA A 81 -6.69 3.87 12.52
CA ALA A 81 -7.32 2.55 12.59
C ALA A 81 -8.86 2.59 12.52
N GLN A 82 -9.47 3.70 12.95
CA GLN A 82 -10.93 3.92 12.89
C GLN A 82 -11.35 4.79 11.69
N GLY A 83 -10.45 5.01 10.73
CA GLY A 83 -10.64 5.95 9.63
C GLY A 83 -10.26 7.38 10.01
N SER A 84 -9.98 8.21 8.99
CA SER A 84 -9.63 9.62 9.17
C SER A 84 -10.00 10.44 7.94
N LEU A 85 -10.94 11.38 8.10
CA LEU A 85 -11.32 12.32 7.04
C LEU A 85 -10.15 13.22 6.65
N GLU A 86 -9.34 13.63 7.62
CA GLU A 86 -8.11 14.39 7.36
C GLU A 86 -7.15 13.61 6.45
N LEU A 87 -6.96 12.31 6.73
CA LEU A 87 -6.12 11.46 5.89
C LEU A 87 -6.73 11.32 4.50
N LEU A 88 -8.04 11.08 4.37
CA LEU A 88 -8.74 11.00 3.09
C LEU A 88 -8.56 12.28 2.27
N ARG A 89 -8.70 13.45 2.91
CA ARG A 89 -8.42 14.75 2.29
C ARG A 89 -6.97 14.85 1.84
N TYR A 90 -6.02 14.49 2.70
CA TYR A 90 -4.59 14.54 2.40
C TYR A 90 -4.21 13.64 1.21
N VAL A 91 -4.78 12.43 1.12
CA VAL A 91 -4.51 11.51 0.01
C VAL A 91 -5.35 11.81 -1.24
N GLY A 92 -6.31 12.72 -1.17
CA GLY A 92 -7.18 13.12 -2.28
C GLY A 92 -8.28 12.11 -2.59
N LEU A 93 -8.79 11.43 -1.55
CA LEU A 93 -9.91 10.48 -1.62
C LEU A 93 -11.16 10.99 -0.90
N GLU A 94 -11.13 12.19 -0.32
CA GLU A 94 -12.34 12.83 0.21
C GLU A 94 -13.30 13.13 -0.94
N VAL A 95 -14.52 12.61 -0.84
CA VAL A 95 -15.62 12.95 -1.74
C VAL A 95 -16.29 14.20 -1.16
N PRO A 96 -16.41 15.31 -1.92
CA PRO A 96 -17.19 16.46 -1.49
C PRO A 96 -18.66 16.08 -1.31
N ASP A 97 -19.33 16.70 -0.34
CA ASP A 97 -20.80 16.67 -0.22
C ASP A 97 -21.50 17.29 -1.44
#